data_AF-A0A7W0ZLU5-F1
#
_entry.id   AF-A0A7W0ZLU5-F1
#
_cell.length_a   1.000
_cell.length_b   1.000
_cell.length_c   1.000
_cell.angle_alpha   90.00
_cell.angle_beta   90.00
_cell.angle_gamma   90.00
#
_symmetry.space_group_name_H-M   'P 1'
#
loop_
_entity.id
_entity.type
_entity.pdbx_description
1 polymer ?
#
loop_
_entity_poly.entity_id
_entity_poly.type
_entity_poly.pdbx_seq_one_letter_code
_entity_poly.pdbx_strand_id
1 'polypeptide(L)'
;GRANYEDWSKRLGVDLVSNPELTVRPDIAARIAVVGMRDGTFTSRSLSTYINNNKKDFYNARGIINGDKGHIHNGNKESNGHIIERYAQEFLKALEESEQKK
;
A
#
# COMPACT_ATOMS: atom_id res chain seq x y z
N GLY A 1 1.03 13.25 -13.13
CA GLY A 1 -0.38 13.63 -12.92
C GLY A 1 -1.26 12.91 -13.93
N ARG A 2 -1.56 13.54 -15.07
CA ARG A 2 -2.48 13.02 -16.10
C ARG A 2 -2.19 11.58 -16.57
N ALA A 3 -0.92 11.26 -16.86
CA ALA A 3 -0.54 9.90 -17.28
C ALA A 3 -0.94 8.80 -16.26
N ASN A 4 -0.91 9.10 -14.95
CA ASN A 4 -1.34 8.14 -13.93
C ASN A 4 -2.86 7.91 -14.00
N TYR A 5 -3.64 8.98 -14.23
CA TYR A 5 -5.09 8.86 -14.42
C TYR A 5 -5.41 8.07 -15.69
N GLU A 6 -4.67 8.27 -16.78
CA GLU A 6 -4.83 7.50 -18.02
C GLU A 6 -4.51 6.01 -17.84
N ASP A 7 -3.40 5.67 -17.19
CA ASP A 7 -3.01 4.29 -16.89
C ASP A 7 -4.03 3.61 -15.97
N TRP A 8 -4.41 4.25 -14.86
CA TRP A 8 -5.40 3.69 -13.94
C TRP A 8 -6.80 3.63 -14.54
N SER A 9 -7.16 4.52 -15.46
CA SER A 9 -8.43 4.43 -16.20
C SER A 9 -8.50 3.14 -17.00
N LYS A 10 -7.42 2.80 -17.71
CA LYS A 10 -7.31 1.55 -18.48
C LYS A 10 -7.34 0.32 -17.59
N ARG A 11 -6.64 0.35 -16.45
CA ARG A 11 -6.59 -0.78 -15.50
C ARG A 11 -7.94 -1.08 -14.86
N LEU A 12 -8.70 -0.03 -14.52
CA LEU A 12 -9.94 -0.19 -13.75
C LEU A 12 -11.20 -0.21 -14.61
N GLY A 13 -11.13 0.25 -15.86
CA GLY A 13 -12.29 0.45 -16.73
C GLY A 13 -13.16 1.64 -16.31
N VAL A 14 -12.56 2.67 -15.71
CA VAL A 14 -13.23 3.86 -15.17
C VAL A 14 -12.58 5.11 -15.77
N ASP A 15 -13.33 6.09 -16.25
CA ASP A 15 -12.74 7.33 -16.77
C ASP A 15 -12.31 8.25 -15.62
N LEU A 16 -11.08 8.05 -15.15
CA LEU A 16 -10.46 8.89 -14.13
C LEU A 16 -9.80 10.15 -14.72
N VAL A 17 -9.67 10.24 -16.05
CA VAL A 17 -9.06 11.41 -16.71
C VAL A 17 -10.02 12.58 -16.68
N SER A 18 -11.28 12.32 -17.00
CA SER A 18 -12.35 13.33 -16.95
C SER A 18 -12.92 13.48 -15.54
N ASN A 19 -12.81 12.45 -14.69
CA ASN A 19 -13.39 12.41 -13.34
C ASN A 19 -12.32 12.08 -12.28
N PRO A 20 -11.29 12.93 -12.09
CA PRO A 20 -10.17 12.64 -11.18
C PRO A 20 -10.61 12.48 -9.72
N GLU A 21 -11.71 13.11 -9.30
CA GLU A 21 -12.30 13.01 -7.97
C GLU A 21 -12.78 11.59 -7.63
N LEU A 22 -13.02 10.73 -8.62
CA LEU A 22 -13.34 9.32 -8.37
C LEU A 22 -12.22 8.59 -7.64
N THR A 23 -10.97 9.07 -7.73
CA THR A 23 -9.82 8.45 -7.05
C THR A 23 -9.86 8.56 -5.53
N VAL A 24 -10.64 9.48 -4.96
CA VAL A 24 -10.82 9.59 -3.50
C VAL A 24 -11.94 8.69 -2.98
N ARG A 25 -12.74 8.07 -3.86
CA ARG A 25 -13.75 7.11 -3.42
C ARG A 25 -13.06 5.87 -2.83
N PRO A 26 -13.46 5.39 -1.64
CA PRO A 26 -12.77 4.30 -0.97
C PRO A 26 -12.63 3.01 -1.79
N ASP A 27 -13.63 2.65 -2.59
CA ASP A 27 -13.63 1.47 -3.45
C ASP A 27 -12.57 1.56 -4.57
N ILE A 28 -12.46 2.73 -5.20
CA ILE A 28 -11.48 3.00 -6.25
C ILE A 28 -10.09 3.15 -5.65
N ALA A 29 -9.96 3.92 -4.57
CA ALA A 29 -8.69 4.13 -3.87
C ALA A 29 -8.08 2.81 -3.39
N ALA A 30 -8.89 1.92 -2.81
CA ALA A 30 -8.44 0.60 -2.36
C ALA A 30 -7.96 -0.26 -3.54
N ARG A 31 -8.68 -0.26 -4.67
CA ARG A 31 -8.25 -0.98 -5.89
C ARG A 31 -6.93 -0.44 -6.42
N ILE A 32 -6.77 0.88 -6.49
CA ILE A 32 -5.51 1.53 -6.91
C ILE A 32 -4.37 1.11 -5.99
N ALA A 33 -4.55 1.22 -4.68
CA ALA A 33 -3.53 0.87 -3.69
C ALA A 33 -3.14 -0.61 -3.78
N VAL A 34 -4.10 -1.53 -3.72
CA VAL A 34 -3.84 -2.98 -3.70
C VAL A 34 -3.19 -3.46 -5.00
N VAL A 35 -3.76 -3.10 -6.16
CA VAL A 35 -3.22 -3.51 -7.47
C VAL A 35 -1.87 -2.86 -7.70
N GLY A 36 -1.73 -1.58 -7.36
CA GLY A 36 -0.48 -0.84 -7.59
C GLY A 36 0.64 -1.34 -6.71
N MET A 37 0.32 -1.78 -5.48
CA MET A 37 1.30 -2.43 -4.60
C MET A 37 1.68 -3.82 -5.10
N ARG A 38 0.70 -4.62 -5.52
CA ARG A 38 0.92 -5.97 -6.07
C ARG A 38 1.86 -5.92 -7.28
N ASP A 39 1.58 -5.02 -8.21
CA ASP A 39 2.26 -4.94 -9.52
C ASP A 39 3.46 -3.97 -9.51
N GLY A 40 3.64 -3.21 -8.42
CA GLY A 40 4.74 -2.26 -8.27
C GLY A 40 4.63 -1.02 -9.16
N THR A 41 3.43 -0.60 -9.54
CA THR A 41 3.22 0.45 -10.55
C THR A 41 3.63 1.85 -10.09
N PHE A 42 3.84 2.07 -8.80
CA PHE A 42 4.19 3.40 -8.25
C PHE A 42 5.70 3.68 -8.27
N THR A 43 6.53 2.67 -8.02
CA THR A 43 7.99 2.81 -7.83
C THR A 43 8.82 1.70 -8.49
N SER A 44 8.18 0.85 -9.28
CA SER A 44 8.74 -0.41 -9.82
C SER A 44 9.07 -1.47 -8.76
N ARG A 45 8.75 -1.22 -7.49
CA ARG A 45 8.91 -2.19 -6.39
C ARG A 45 7.55 -2.79 -6.07
N SER A 46 7.45 -4.11 -6.13
CA SER A 46 6.21 -4.85 -5.89
C SER A 46 6.09 -5.37 -4.46
N LEU A 47 4.89 -5.82 -4.09
CA LEU A 47 4.64 -6.53 -2.84
C LEU A 47 5.58 -7.73 -2.70
N SER A 48 5.76 -8.53 -3.76
CA SER A 48 6.61 -9.74 -3.76
C SER A 48 8.10 -9.47 -3.50
N THR A 49 8.56 -8.23 -3.74
CA THR A 49 9.94 -7.79 -3.46
C THR A 49 10.23 -7.76 -1.95
N TYR A 50 9.21 -7.45 -1.14
CA TYR A 50 9.33 -7.25 0.31
C TYR A 50 8.63 -8.33 1.13
N ILE A 51 7.53 -8.87 0.61
CA ILE A 51 6.66 -9.81 1.29
C ILE A 51 6.41 -10.99 0.35
N ASN A 52 6.88 -12.16 0.76
CA ASN A 52 6.69 -13.44 0.08
C ASN A 52 6.75 -14.58 1.11
N ASN A 53 6.72 -15.83 0.64
CA ASN A 53 6.70 -17.00 1.52
C ASN A 53 7.90 -17.07 2.49
N ASN A 54 9.04 -16.48 2.12
CA ASN A 54 10.28 -16.57 2.89
C ASN A 54 10.69 -15.24 3.55
N LYS A 55 9.95 -14.16 3.31
CA LYS A 55 10.33 -12.80 3.73
C LYS A 55 9.10 -11.98 4.07
N LYS A 56 9.13 -11.28 5.21
CA LYS A 56 8.11 -10.32 5.63
C LYS A 56 8.78 -9.02 6.08
N ASP A 57 9.12 -8.16 5.13
CA ASP A 57 9.84 -6.89 5.36
C ASP A 57 8.89 -5.71 5.28
N PHE A 58 8.06 -5.55 6.31
CA PHE A 58 7.01 -4.53 6.36
C PHE A 58 7.57 -3.12 6.39
N TYR A 59 8.70 -2.89 7.08
CA TYR A 59 9.36 -1.60 7.12
C TYR A 59 9.73 -1.10 5.71
N ASN A 60 10.41 -1.94 4.91
CA ASN A 60 10.80 -1.53 3.57
C ASN A 60 9.64 -1.56 2.56
N ALA A 61 8.55 -2.28 2.85
CA ALA A 61 7.35 -2.30 2.01
C ALA A 61 6.69 -0.91 1.84
N ARG A 62 6.89 0.05 2.76
CA ARG A 62 6.49 1.47 2.54
C ARG A 62 7.03 2.02 1.22
N GLY A 63 8.22 1.55 0.83
CA GLY A 63 8.94 1.86 -0.39
C GLY A 63 8.19 1.58 -1.68
N ILE A 64 7.15 0.73 -1.64
CA ILE A 64 6.28 0.43 -2.79
C ILE A 64 5.49 1.67 -3.19
N ILE A 65 4.87 2.34 -2.21
CA ILE A 65 4.03 3.53 -2.44
C ILE A 65 4.89 4.78 -2.65
N ASN A 66 5.92 4.97 -1.82
CA ASN A 66 6.81 6.13 -1.89
C ASN A 66 8.16 5.86 -1.19
N GLY A 67 9.21 6.59 -1.58
CA GLY A 67 10.57 6.46 -1.04
C GLY A 67 10.80 7.05 0.35
N ASP A 68 9.78 7.09 1.21
CA ASP A 68 9.74 7.86 2.47
C ASP A 68 9.65 6.97 3.73
N LYS A 69 10.05 5.70 3.65
CA LYS A 69 10.04 4.76 4.79
C LYS A 69 10.74 5.29 6.06
N GLY A 70 11.78 6.10 5.90
CA GLY A 70 12.51 6.73 7.01
C GLY A 70 11.94 8.08 7.45
N HIS A 71 10.93 8.61 6.77
CA HIS A 71 10.36 9.91 7.10
C HIS A 71 9.53 9.83 8.39
N ILE A 72 9.76 10.77 9.30
CA ILE A 72 9.00 10.97 10.54
C ILE A 72 8.20 12.26 10.37
N HIS A 73 6.87 12.16 10.41
CA HIS A 73 6.01 13.34 10.38
C HIS A 73 6.03 14.07 11.73
N ASN A 74 5.83 15.39 11.72
CA ASN A 74 5.80 16.17 12.96
C ASN A 74 4.71 15.64 13.91
N GLY A 75 5.08 15.40 15.17
CA GLY A 75 4.21 14.81 16.18
C GLY A 75 4.22 13.27 16.24
N ASN A 76 4.81 12.58 15.25
CA ASN A 76 4.98 11.14 15.31
C ASN A 76 6.28 10.76 16.03
N LYS A 77 6.25 9.65 16.77
CA LYS A 77 7.43 9.07 17.43
C LYS A 77 8.26 8.17 16.52
N GLU A 78 7.65 7.73 15.41
CA GLU A 78 8.17 6.66 14.55
C GLU A 78 8.07 7.09 13.08
N SER A 79 8.90 6.47 12.24
CA SER A 79 8.87 6.72 10.80
C SER A 79 7.72 5.99 10.12
N ASN A 80 7.38 6.39 8.89
CA ASN A 80 6.33 5.75 8.09
C ASN A 80 6.52 4.25 7.92
N GLY A 81 7.76 3.79 7.75
CA GLY A 81 8.10 2.37 7.69
C GLY A 81 7.82 1.64 9.00
N HIS A 82 8.22 2.22 10.14
CA HIS A 82 7.99 1.61 11.46
C HIS A 82 6.49 1.57 11.83
N ILE A 83 5.74 2.62 11.48
CA ILE A 83 4.28 2.64 11.69
C ILE A 83 3.62 1.49 10.92
N ILE A 84 3.98 1.29 9.65
CA ILE A 84 3.45 0.19 8.83
C ILE A 84 3.87 -1.18 9.39
N GLU A 85 5.13 -1.33 9.78
CA GLU A 85 5.63 -2.56 10.39
C GLU A 85 4.87 -2.93 11.66
N ARG A 86 4.70 -1.96 12.57
CA ARG A 86 3.95 -2.16 13.81
C ARG A 86 2.52 -2.58 13.54
N TYR A 87 1.79 -1.88 12.67
CA TYR A 87 0.42 -2.24 12.30
C TYR A 87 0.33 -3.65 11.70
N ALA A 88 1.27 -4.03 10.84
CA ALA A 88 1.29 -5.36 10.23
C ALA A 88 1.52 -6.46 11.27
N GLN A 89 2.45 -6.25 12.21
CA GLN A 89 2.73 -7.20 13.29
C GLN A 89 1.53 -7.35 14.24
N GLU A 90 0.91 -6.24 14.64
CA GLU A 90 -0.30 -6.24 15.49
C GLU A 90 -1.47 -6.97 14.80
N PHE A 91 -1.66 -6.74 13.50
CA PHE A 91 -2.72 -7.40 12.73
C PHE A 91 -2.48 -8.91 12.61
N LEU A 92 -1.25 -9.34 12.29
CA LEU A 92 -0.92 -10.77 12.22
C LEU A 92 -1.10 -11.46 13.57
N LYS A 93 -0.66 -10.83 14.66
CA LYS A 93 -0.88 -11.34 16.01
C LYS A 93 -2.36 -11.52 16.32
N ALA A 94 -3.19 -10.52 15.98
CA ALA A 94 -4.64 -10.60 16.19
C ALA A 94 -5.29 -11.73 15.37
N LEU A 95 -4.80 -11.99 14.14
CA LEU A 95 -5.27 -13.13 13.34
C LEU A 95 -4.92 -14.46 14.01
N GLU A 96 -3.67 -14.65 14.44
CA GLU A 96 -3.22 -15.87 15.13
C GLU A 96 -4.03 -16.14 16.40
N GLU A 97 -4.27 -15.10 17.22
CA GLU A 97 -5.11 -15.20 18.42
C GLU A 97 -6.57 -15.53 18.10
N SER A 98 -7.09 -15.10 16.95
CA SER A 98 -8.46 -15.39 16.52
C SER A 98 -8.64 -16.84 16.04
N GLU A 99 -7.57 -17.45 15.52
CA GLU A 99 -7.57 -18.85 15.07
C GLU A 99 -7.47 -19.82 16.26
N GLN A 100 -6.73 -19.47 17.31
CA GLN A 100 -6.58 -20.27 18.53
C GLN A 100 -7.86 -20.34 19.39
N LYS A 101 -8.81 -19.42 19.18
CA LYS A 101 -10.08 -19.35 19.91
C LYS A 101 -11.21 -20.15 19.24
N LYS A 102 -10.96 -20.74 18.07
CA LYS A 102 -11.90 -21.62 17.36
C LYS A 102 -11.66 -23.08 17.75
#